data_AF-A0A964B5P0-F1
#
_entry.id   AF-A0A964B5P0-F1
#
_cell.length_a   1.000
_cell.length_b   1.000
_cell.length_c   1.000
_cell.angle_alpha   90.00
_cell.angle_beta   90.00
_cell.angle_gamma   90.00
#
_symmetry.space_group_name_H-M   'P 1'
#
loop_
_entity.id
_entity.type
_entity.pdbx_description
1 polymer ?
#
loop_
_entity_poly.entity_id
_entity_poly.type
_entity_poly.pdbx_seq_one_letter_code
_entity_poly.pdbx_strand_id
1 'polypeptide(L)'
;MPAAVVVQKDVGGLVRAYQERTELYRSQNREVRLHECRSACTLALSLPNVCVYPSSTLKFHQAYNDITKEVDYGVTSELWSAYPQGVREKLGTLTRKYKVLRGSELIALGVRNCNAPAPQPKIMIARATPAPAAQGGGEFLKGVQSAVETLFGAGAKVHAAPAASRRPAPAKPAEPAQPSTLEASVSAPLPPPRPPMIGAVPTPQPPVPKGTPAFLTPMAGSAPILEPRFIPLVVARRRLAELGFAFVGR
;
A
#
# COMPACT_ATOMS: atom_id res chain seq x y z
N MET A 1 -16.78 6.11 5.20
CA MET A 1 -15.64 5.31 4.70
C MET A 1 -15.49 5.57 3.21
N PRO A 2 -14.26 5.58 2.66
CA PRO A 2 -14.05 5.75 1.22
C PRO A 2 -14.73 4.63 0.44
N ALA A 3 -15.16 4.94 -0.79
CA ALA A 3 -15.79 3.96 -1.68
C ALA A 3 -14.84 2.78 -1.95
N ALA A 4 -15.37 1.55 -1.97
CA ALA A 4 -14.58 0.35 -2.22
C ALA A 4 -13.87 0.42 -3.59
N VAL A 5 -12.67 -0.16 -3.67
CA VAL A 5 -11.97 -0.39 -4.95
C VAL A 5 -12.34 -1.77 -5.44
N VAL A 6 -12.81 -1.87 -6.68
CA VAL A 6 -13.08 -3.17 -7.32
C VAL A 6 -12.02 -3.40 -8.40
N VAL A 7 -11.21 -4.44 -8.22
CA VAL A 7 -10.19 -4.85 -9.18
C VAL A 7 -10.80 -5.93 -10.08
N GLN A 8 -11.26 -5.51 -11.27
CA GLN A 8 -12.00 -6.40 -12.16
C GLN A 8 -11.08 -7.34 -12.97
N LYS A 9 -10.15 -6.76 -13.71
CA LYS A 9 -9.19 -7.46 -14.58
C LYS A 9 -7.89 -6.68 -14.62
N ASP A 10 -7.01 -6.99 -13.68
CA ASP A 10 -5.70 -6.35 -13.58
C ASP A 10 -4.59 -7.35 -13.91
N VAL A 11 -3.76 -7.02 -14.91
CA VAL A 11 -2.63 -7.85 -15.35
C VAL A 11 -1.37 -7.63 -14.51
N GLY A 12 -1.40 -6.64 -13.62
CA GLY A 12 -0.30 -6.20 -12.79
C GLY A 12 0.56 -5.15 -13.45
N GLY A 13 1.80 -5.02 -12.98
CA GLY A 13 2.74 -4.01 -13.44
C GLY A 13 3.89 -3.87 -12.47
N LEU A 14 4.44 -2.66 -12.37
CA LEU A 14 5.55 -2.37 -11.46
C LEU A 14 5.15 -2.60 -10.01
N VAL A 15 5.83 -3.53 -9.33
CA VAL A 15 5.52 -3.93 -7.95
C VAL A 15 5.52 -2.74 -6.99
N ARG A 16 6.47 -1.81 -7.14
CA ARG A 16 6.58 -0.60 -6.31
C ARG A 16 5.33 0.28 -6.35
N ALA A 17 4.76 0.49 -7.54
CA ALA A 17 3.54 1.29 -7.69
C ALA A 17 2.33 0.64 -6.99
N TYR A 18 2.28 -0.69 -6.94
CA TYR A 18 1.24 -1.41 -6.21
C TYR A 18 1.47 -1.40 -4.70
N GLN A 19 2.72 -1.46 -4.22
CA GLN A 19 3.04 -1.30 -2.80
C GLN A 19 2.53 0.05 -2.28
N GLU A 20 2.85 1.15 -2.96
CA GLU A 20 2.41 2.51 -2.59
C GLU A 20 0.89 2.63 -2.61
N ARG A 21 0.23 2.06 -3.62
CA ARG A 21 -1.23 2.03 -3.71
C ARG A 21 -1.85 1.20 -2.58
N THR A 22 -1.26 0.06 -2.24
CA THR A 22 -1.69 -0.80 -1.14
C THR A 22 -1.49 -0.07 0.21
N GLU A 23 -0.39 0.65 0.41
CA GLU A 23 -0.18 1.47 1.60
C GLU A 23 -1.23 2.58 1.74
N LEU A 24 -1.56 3.26 0.64
CA LEU A 24 -2.65 4.23 0.62
C LEU A 24 -3.98 3.58 1.04
N TYR A 25 -4.34 2.43 0.46
CA TYR A 25 -5.57 1.72 0.80
C TYR A 25 -5.59 1.27 2.27
N ARG A 26 -4.45 0.84 2.81
CA ARG A 26 -4.30 0.48 4.22
C ARG A 26 -4.54 1.67 5.13
N SER A 27 -3.91 2.83 4.85
CA SER A 27 -4.07 4.06 5.65
C SER A 27 -5.52 4.54 5.70
N GLN A 28 -6.28 4.29 4.64
CA GLN A 28 -7.67 4.67 4.49
C GLN A 28 -8.65 3.62 5.05
N ASN A 29 -8.15 2.47 5.52
CA ASN A 29 -8.95 1.26 5.77
C ASN A 29 -9.92 0.94 4.62
N ARG A 30 -9.49 1.22 3.38
CA ARG A 30 -10.33 1.15 2.20
C ARG A 30 -10.57 -0.30 1.81
N GLU A 31 -11.84 -0.63 1.56
CA GLU A 31 -12.18 -1.98 1.09
C GLU A 31 -11.65 -2.19 -0.33
N VAL A 32 -11.02 -3.34 -0.56
CA VAL A 32 -10.57 -3.77 -1.89
C VAL A 32 -11.18 -5.12 -2.23
N ARG A 33 -11.92 -5.18 -3.32
CA ARG A 33 -12.61 -6.38 -3.80
C ARG A 33 -11.92 -6.88 -5.06
N LEU A 34 -11.40 -8.10 -5.02
CA LEU A 34 -10.62 -8.67 -6.13
C LEU A 34 -11.46 -9.66 -6.92
N HIS A 35 -11.59 -9.46 -8.24
CA HIS A 35 -12.14 -10.44 -9.19
C HIS A 35 -11.02 -11.18 -9.93
N GLU A 36 -10.37 -10.52 -10.89
CA GLU A 36 -9.24 -11.09 -11.61
C GLU A 36 -8.00 -10.20 -11.44
N CYS A 37 -6.93 -10.82 -10.96
CA CYS A 37 -5.70 -10.10 -10.67
C CYS A 37 -4.48 -10.99 -10.94
N ARG A 38 -3.49 -10.45 -11.63
CA ARG A 38 -2.26 -11.14 -12.02
C ARG A 38 -1.07 -10.32 -11.56
N SER A 39 -0.03 -10.97 -11.05
CA SER A 39 1.20 -10.27 -10.63
C SER A 39 0.96 -9.25 -9.51
N ALA A 40 1.60 -8.08 -9.56
CA ALA A 40 1.67 -7.07 -8.52
C ALA A 40 0.33 -6.67 -7.85
N CYS A 41 -0.81 -6.71 -8.55
CA CYS A 41 -2.09 -6.40 -7.92
C CYS A 41 -2.47 -7.36 -6.77
N THR A 42 -1.85 -8.55 -6.70
CA THR A 42 -2.09 -9.53 -5.63
C THR A 42 -1.59 -9.03 -4.28
N LEU A 43 -0.74 -7.99 -4.26
CA LEU A 43 -0.34 -7.29 -3.04
C LEU A 43 -1.54 -6.76 -2.23
N ALA A 44 -2.69 -6.52 -2.87
CA ALA A 44 -3.92 -6.16 -2.19
C ALA A 44 -4.38 -7.22 -1.18
N LEU A 45 -3.95 -8.49 -1.31
CA LEU A 45 -4.21 -9.55 -0.31
C LEU A 45 -3.60 -9.25 1.06
N SER A 46 -2.61 -8.36 1.14
CA SER A 46 -2.00 -7.92 2.41
C SER A 46 -2.84 -6.90 3.18
N LEU A 47 -3.96 -6.42 2.60
CA LEU A 47 -4.80 -5.42 3.25
C LEU A 47 -5.73 -6.08 4.27
N PRO A 48 -5.97 -5.43 5.43
CA PRO A 48 -6.91 -5.95 6.42
C PRO A 48 -8.36 -5.94 5.91
N ASN A 49 -8.69 -5.04 4.99
CA ASN A 49 -10.03 -4.90 4.42
C ASN A 49 -10.13 -5.39 2.96
N VAL A 50 -9.33 -6.40 2.60
CA VAL A 50 -9.47 -7.08 1.30
C VAL A 50 -10.57 -8.14 1.37
N CYS A 51 -11.24 -8.37 0.24
CA CYS A 51 -12.03 -9.57 0.03
C CYS A 51 -11.90 -10.08 -1.40
N VAL A 52 -12.24 -11.34 -1.60
CA VAL A 52 -12.30 -12.00 -2.90
C VAL A 52 -13.71 -12.58 -3.12
N TYR A 53 -14.14 -12.69 -4.37
CA TYR A 53 -15.35 -13.44 -4.73
C TYR A 53 -15.00 -14.91 -4.92
N PRO A 54 -15.93 -15.87 -4.70
CA PRO A 54 -15.65 -17.29 -4.94
C PRO A 54 -15.17 -17.59 -6.37
N SER A 55 -15.63 -16.82 -7.35
CA SER A 55 -15.26 -16.92 -8.76
C SER A 55 -13.95 -16.18 -9.12
N SER A 56 -13.31 -15.51 -8.16
CA SER A 56 -12.08 -14.77 -8.42
C SER A 56 -10.96 -15.67 -8.91
N THR A 57 -10.03 -15.09 -9.67
CA THR A 57 -8.86 -15.80 -10.20
C THR A 57 -7.63 -14.94 -10.00
N LEU A 58 -6.74 -15.39 -9.12
CA LEU A 58 -5.49 -14.70 -8.84
C LEU A 58 -4.32 -15.51 -9.38
N LYS A 59 -3.39 -14.83 -10.05
CA LYS A 59 -2.20 -15.46 -10.67
C LYS A 59 -0.93 -14.90 -10.07
N PHE A 60 -0.12 -15.79 -9.51
CA PHE A 60 1.10 -15.50 -8.77
C PHE A 60 2.32 -15.97 -9.57
N HIS A 61 3.36 -15.15 -9.62
CA HIS A 61 4.64 -15.50 -10.23
C HIS A 61 5.76 -14.62 -9.65
N GLN A 62 7.01 -14.94 -9.98
CA GLN A 62 8.18 -14.13 -9.63
C GLN A 62 8.18 -12.78 -10.33
N ALA A 63 8.64 -11.73 -9.66
CA ALA A 63 8.91 -10.47 -10.32
C ALA A 63 10.03 -10.65 -11.35
N TYR A 64 9.89 -10.00 -12.50
CA TYR A 64 10.85 -10.10 -13.59
C TYR A 64 10.82 -8.82 -14.42
N ASN A 65 11.94 -8.51 -15.05
CA ASN A 65 12.03 -7.41 -15.99
C ASN A 65 11.26 -7.76 -17.27
N ASP A 66 10.33 -6.90 -17.70
CA ASP A 66 9.48 -7.16 -18.85
C ASP A 66 10.23 -7.08 -20.20
N ILE A 67 11.40 -6.45 -20.24
CA ILE A 67 12.28 -6.38 -21.42
C ILE A 67 13.24 -7.57 -21.42
N THR A 68 14.11 -7.69 -20.42
CA THR A 68 15.18 -8.73 -20.39
C THR A 68 14.67 -10.11 -19.99
N LYS A 69 13.46 -10.19 -19.41
CA LYS A 69 12.82 -11.42 -18.90
C LYS A 69 13.52 -12.07 -17.71
N GLU A 70 14.58 -11.44 -17.18
CA GLU A 70 15.33 -11.88 -16.02
C GLU A 70 14.51 -11.74 -14.73
N VAL A 71 14.70 -12.67 -13.80
CA VAL A 71 14.05 -12.63 -12.48
C VAL A 71 14.69 -11.54 -11.64
N ASP A 72 13.85 -10.73 -11.01
CA ASP A 72 14.28 -9.88 -9.91
C ASP A 72 14.00 -10.61 -8.59
N TYR A 73 15.04 -11.19 -7.99
CA TYR A 73 14.92 -11.95 -6.75
C TYR A 73 14.60 -11.07 -5.54
N GLY A 74 15.08 -9.81 -5.53
CA GLY A 74 14.80 -8.85 -4.47
C GLY A 74 13.33 -8.50 -4.45
N VAL A 75 12.80 -8.06 -5.59
CA VAL A 75 11.38 -7.72 -5.75
C VAL A 75 10.49 -8.97 -5.61
N THR A 76 10.95 -10.14 -6.04
CA THR A 76 10.24 -11.42 -5.78
C THR A 76 10.12 -11.67 -4.28
N SER A 77 11.18 -11.44 -3.51
CA SER A 77 11.17 -11.62 -2.05
C SER A 77 10.20 -10.66 -1.38
N GLU A 78 10.22 -9.38 -1.78
CA GLU A 78 9.26 -8.38 -1.28
C GLU A 78 7.82 -8.78 -1.58
N LEU A 79 7.52 -9.14 -2.84
CA LEU A 79 6.19 -9.60 -3.26
C LEU A 79 5.75 -10.82 -2.45
N TRP A 80 6.65 -11.79 -2.23
CA TRP A 80 6.39 -12.97 -1.44
C TRP A 80 6.07 -12.63 0.01
N SER A 81 6.87 -11.77 0.64
CA SER A 81 6.72 -11.39 2.05
C SER A 81 5.38 -10.74 2.38
N ALA A 82 4.76 -10.06 1.41
CA ALA A 82 3.48 -9.41 1.57
C ALA A 82 2.28 -10.38 1.60
N TYR A 83 2.43 -11.62 1.13
CA TYR A 83 1.32 -12.55 1.06
C TYR A 83 0.92 -13.13 2.43
N PRO A 84 -0.40 -13.29 2.70
CA PRO A 84 -0.88 -13.97 3.89
C PRO A 84 -0.25 -15.36 4.03
N GLN A 85 -0.01 -15.80 5.27
CA GLN A 85 0.69 -17.05 5.55
C GLN A 85 0.07 -18.26 4.84
N GLY A 86 -1.25 -18.46 4.93
CA GLY A 86 -1.92 -19.57 4.25
C GLY A 86 -1.79 -19.54 2.73
N VAL A 87 -1.70 -18.34 2.14
CA VAL A 87 -1.45 -18.19 0.69
C VAL A 87 -0.01 -18.60 0.35
N ARG A 88 0.97 -18.18 1.16
CA ARG A 88 2.37 -18.60 0.98
C ARG A 88 2.53 -20.11 1.11
N GLU A 89 1.93 -20.72 2.13
CA GLU A 89 1.97 -22.17 2.34
C GLU A 89 1.37 -22.94 1.16
N LYS A 90 0.20 -22.50 0.66
CA LYS A 90 -0.44 -23.10 -0.52
C LYS A 90 0.41 -22.98 -1.79
N LEU A 91 1.10 -21.85 -1.97
CA LEU A 91 1.95 -21.61 -3.14
C LEU A 91 3.30 -22.32 -3.04
N GLY A 92 3.85 -22.49 -1.84
CA GLY A 92 5.19 -23.01 -1.53
C GLY A 92 6.33 -22.07 -1.93
N THR A 93 6.35 -21.61 -3.18
CA THR A 93 7.30 -20.63 -3.72
C THR A 93 6.73 -19.92 -4.94
N LEU A 94 7.29 -18.78 -5.33
CA LEU A 94 7.00 -18.14 -6.61
C LEU A 94 7.94 -18.68 -7.69
N THR A 95 7.41 -18.93 -8.89
CA THR A 95 8.20 -19.29 -10.08
C THR A 95 7.87 -18.35 -11.23
N ARG A 96 8.61 -18.42 -12.34
CA ARG A 96 8.28 -17.68 -13.58
C ARG A 96 6.92 -18.06 -14.16
N LYS A 97 6.47 -19.30 -13.94
CA LYS A 97 5.17 -19.79 -14.39
C LYS A 97 4.09 -19.33 -13.42
N TYR A 98 2.93 -18.97 -13.95
CA TYR A 98 1.80 -18.62 -13.09
C TYR A 98 1.35 -19.82 -12.26
N LYS A 99 1.32 -19.62 -10.95
CA LYS A 99 0.50 -20.40 -10.04
C LYS A 99 -0.84 -19.70 -9.90
N VAL A 100 -1.94 -20.44 -9.98
CA VAL A 100 -3.29 -19.87 -9.97
C VAL A 100 -3.99 -20.34 -8.71
N LEU A 101 -4.60 -19.40 -7.97
CA LEU A 101 -5.55 -19.73 -6.91
C LEU A 101 -6.90 -19.12 -7.25
N ARG A 102 -7.94 -19.92 -7.09
CA ARG A 102 -9.33 -19.46 -7.19
C ARG A 102 -9.73 -18.73 -5.92
N GLY A 103 -10.74 -17.86 -6.03
CA GLY A 103 -11.28 -17.14 -4.90
C GLY A 103 -11.80 -18.05 -3.80
N SER A 104 -12.46 -19.16 -4.16
CA SER A 104 -12.87 -20.20 -3.19
C SER A 104 -11.69 -20.78 -2.40
N GLU A 105 -10.55 -21.03 -3.05
CA GLU A 105 -9.33 -21.51 -2.36
C GLU A 105 -8.77 -20.44 -1.43
N LEU A 106 -8.70 -19.19 -1.88
CA LEU A 106 -8.25 -18.07 -1.05
C LEU A 106 -9.16 -17.87 0.18
N ILE A 107 -10.47 -18.05 0.01
CA ILE A 107 -11.44 -18.00 1.12
C ILE A 107 -11.17 -19.12 2.11
N ALA A 108 -10.93 -20.35 1.63
CA ALA A 108 -10.56 -21.47 2.50
C ALA A 108 -9.23 -21.24 3.25
N LEU A 109 -8.33 -20.42 2.70
CA LEU A 109 -7.08 -20.01 3.33
C LEU A 109 -7.21 -18.78 4.26
N GLY A 110 -8.45 -18.30 4.50
CA GLY A 110 -8.74 -17.22 5.45
C GLY A 110 -8.90 -15.83 4.84
N VAL A 111 -8.88 -15.68 3.51
CA VAL A 111 -9.23 -14.41 2.86
C VAL A 111 -10.74 -14.20 2.95
N ARG A 112 -11.20 -12.98 3.26
CA ARG A 112 -12.63 -12.70 3.38
C ARG A 112 -13.38 -12.92 2.07
N ASN A 113 -14.57 -13.51 2.14
CA ASN A 113 -15.52 -13.61 1.03
C ASN A 113 -16.27 -12.28 0.84
N CYS A 114 -16.23 -11.67 -0.34
CA CYS A 114 -16.94 -10.43 -0.63
C CYS A 114 -18.47 -10.57 -0.60
N ASN A 115 -19.00 -11.79 -0.76
CA ASN A 115 -20.44 -12.06 -0.67
C ASN A 115 -20.91 -12.21 0.77
N ALA A 116 -20.00 -12.38 1.73
CA ALA A 116 -20.35 -12.40 3.14
C ALA A 116 -20.56 -10.97 3.65
N PRO A 117 -21.43 -10.77 4.66
CA PRO A 117 -21.56 -9.49 5.33
C PRO A 117 -20.18 -8.97 5.76
N ALA A 118 -19.94 -7.67 5.56
CA ALA A 118 -18.71 -7.05 6.05
C ALA A 118 -18.61 -7.26 7.56
N PRO A 119 -17.41 -7.53 8.12
CA PRO A 119 -17.24 -7.64 9.55
C PRO A 119 -17.73 -6.34 10.19
N GLN A 120 -18.72 -6.44 11.07
CA GLN A 120 -19.15 -5.29 11.86
C GLN A 120 -17.93 -4.81 12.65
N PRO A 121 -17.61 -3.49 12.65
CA PRO A 121 -16.59 -2.99 13.53
C PRO A 121 -17.02 -3.38 14.95
N LYS A 122 -16.24 -4.24 15.61
CA LYS A 122 -16.42 -4.49 17.05
C LYS A 122 -16.08 -3.16 17.72
N ILE A 123 -17.08 -2.31 17.94
CA ILE A 123 -16.94 -1.09 18.72
C ILE A 123 -16.59 -1.57 20.12
N MET A 124 -15.30 -1.58 20.44
CA MET A 124 -14.85 -1.76 21.80
C MET A 124 -15.21 -0.49 22.53
N ILE A 125 -16.42 -0.45 23.08
CA ILE A 125 -16.81 0.59 24.02
C ILE A 125 -15.92 0.38 25.23
N ALA A 126 -14.84 1.15 25.33
CA ALA A 126 -14.10 1.29 26.57
C ALA A 126 -15.07 1.88 27.59
N ARG A 127 -15.60 1.04 28.49
CA ARG A 127 -16.29 1.53 29.68
C ARG A 127 -15.23 2.19 30.56
N ALA A 128 -15.16 3.51 30.52
CA ALA A 128 -14.45 4.25 31.53
C ALA A 128 -15.10 3.94 32.88
N THR A 129 -14.34 3.36 33.81
CA THR A 129 -14.75 3.25 35.20
C THR A 129 -14.86 4.68 35.74
N PRO A 130 -15.97 5.08 36.40
CA PRO A 130 -16.06 6.40 37.01
C PRO A 130 -14.90 6.56 38.00
N ALA A 131 -14.20 7.70 37.93
CA ALA A 131 -13.24 8.05 38.96
C ALA A 131 -13.95 8.03 40.33
N PRO A 132 -13.36 7.45 41.38
CA PRO A 132 -13.95 7.50 42.71
C PRO A 132 -14.17 8.97 43.07
N ALA A 133 -15.39 9.29 43.53
CA ALA A 133 -15.74 10.63 43.94
C ALA A 133 -14.72 11.10 44.98
N ALA A 134 -14.08 12.23 44.70
CA ALA A 134 -13.11 12.85 45.58
C ALA A 134 -13.76 13.10 46.95
N GLN A 135 -13.43 12.26 47.92
CA GLN A 135 -13.60 12.59 49.32
C GLN A 135 -12.29 13.22 49.79
N GLY A 136 -12.40 14.45 50.30
CA GLY A 136 -11.35 15.06 51.12
C GLY A 136 -10.30 15.83 50.33
N GLY A 137 -10.39 17.16 50.40
CA GLY A 137 -9.30 18.04 50.02
C GLY A 137 -8.07 17.85 50.92
N GLY A 138 -6.89 18.17 50.37
CA GLY A 138 -5.71 18.50 51.17
C GLY A 138 -4.38 17.85 50.81
N GLU A 139 -4.30 16.91 49.86
CA GLU A 139 -3.03 16.18 49.63
C GLU A 139 -2.42 16.25 48.22
N PHE A 140 -2.98 17.06 47.31
CA PHE A 140 -2.40 17.18 45.96
C PHE A 140 -1.17 18.11 45.88
N LEU A 141 -1.02 19.07 46.80
CA LEU A 141 0.09 20.04 46.78
C LEU A 141 1.35 19.56 47.51
N LYS A 142 1.29 18.48 48.30
CA LYS A 142 2.46 17.92 48.99
C LYS A 142 3.35 17.05 48.08
N GLY A 143 2.75 16.35 47.12
CA GLY A 143 3.49 15.45 46.22
C GLY A 143 4.42 16.19 45.23
N VAL A 144 4.09 17.44 44.87
CA VAL A 144 4.88 18.22 43.92
C VAL A 144 6.03 18.96 44.60
N GLN A 145 5.92 19.29 45.89
CA GLN A 145 7.03 19.90 46.66
C GLN A 145 8.13 18.87 47.00
N SER A 146 7.77 17.63 47.30
CA SER A 146 8.75 16.58 47.64
C SER A 146 9.61 16.13 46.44
N ALA A 147 9.17 16.42 45.21
CA ALA A 147 9.91 16.09 43.99
C ALA A 147 10.96 17.15 43.60
N VAL A 148 10.92 18.34 44.21
CA VAL A 148 11.86 19.42 43.94
C VAL A 148 12.97 19.49 45.00
N GLU A 149 12.74 18.99 46.21
CA GLU A 149 13.77 18.89 47.27
C GLU A 149 14.77 17.74 47.06
N THR A 150 14.48 16.76 46.20
CA THR A 150 15.44 15.68 45.87
C THR A 150 16.45 16.06 44.79
N LEU A 151 16.39 17.27 44.22
CA LEU A 151 17.28 17.71 43.14
C LEU A 151 18.36 18.73 43.56
N PHE A 152 18.37 19.22 44.80
CA PHE A 152 19.40 20.14 45.28
C PHE A 152 19.88 19.78 46.70
N GLY A 153 21.08 19.20 46.79
CA GLY A 153 21.96 19.41 47.95
C GLY A 153 22.13 18.24 48.94
N ALA A 154 23.26 17.54 48.77
CA ALA A 154 24.26 17.18 49.78
C ALA A 154 23.83 16.59 51.16
N GLY A 155 24.43 15.43 51.51
CA GLY A 155 24.71 15.13 52.93
C GLY A 155 24.74 13.65 53.34
N ALA A 156 25.90 13.02 53.18
CA ALA A 156 26.55 12.02 54.06
C ALA A 156 25.76 11.12 55.07
N LYS A 157 26.13 9.82 54.99
CA LYS A 157 26.43 8.82 56.05
C LYS A 157 25.38 7.81 56.58
N VAL A 158 25.61 6.55 56.16
CA VAL A 158 25.81 5.27 56.91
C VAL A 158 24.78 4.81 57.95
N HIS A 159 24.25 3.58 57.78
CA HIS A 159 24.30 2.41 58.70
C HIS A 159 23.59 1.20 58.03
N ALA A 160 24.32 0.13 57.66
CA ALA A 160 24.49 -1.14 58.40
C ALA A 160 23.38 -2.19 58.14
N ALA A 161 23.78 -3.31 57.51
CA ALA A 161 22.98 -4.51 57.23
C ALA A 161 22.94 -5.47 58.46
N PRO A 162 22.19 -6.60 58.46
CA PRO A 162 22.63 -7.76 57.67
C PRO A 162 21.55 -8.74 57.12
N ALA A 163 22.00 -9.46 56.09
CA ALA A 163 21.84 -10.89 55.78
C ALA A 163 20.45 -11.52 55.48
N ALA A 164 20.29 -11.95 54.22
CA ALA A 164 19.88 -13.31 53.89
C ALA A 164 20.37 -13.74 52.49
N SER A 165 20.93 -14.94 52.47
CA SER A 165 21.70 -15.62 51.42
C SER A 165 20.92 -15.96 50.14
N ARG A 166 21.56 -15.84 48.95
CA ARG A 166 21.43 -16.79 47.82
C ARG A 166 22.39 -16.53 46.64
N ARG A 167 23.34 -17.47 46.49
CA ARG A 167 24.06 -17.99 45.30
C ARG A 167 24.87 -17.07 44.34
N PRO A 168 26.06 -17.52 43.88
CA PRO A 168 26.93 -16.78 42.96
C PRO A 168 26.49 -16.95 41.49
N ALA A 169 26.43 -15.83 40.77
CA ALA A 169 26.27 -15.79 39.31
C ALA A 169 27.63 -15.54 38.63
N PRO A 170 27.87 -16.10 37.43
CA PRO A 170 29.11 -15.92 36.67
C PRO A 170 29.23 -14.53 36.00
N ALA A 171 30.47 -14.18 35.64
CA ALA A 171 30.95 -12.86 35.25
C ALA A 171 30.35 -12.27 33.95
N LYS A 172 30.31 -10.93 33.94
CA LYS A 172 30.00 -10.00 32.83
C LYS A 172 30.67 -10.36 31.51
N PRO A 173 29.93 -10.21 30.40
CA PRO A 173 30.47 -9.54 29.20
C PRO A 173 29.91 -8.11 29.02
N ALA A 174 30.70 -7.30 28.33
CA ALA A 174 30.60 -5.86 28.19
C ALA A 174 29.35 -5.34 27.47
N GLU A 175 28.97 -4.13 27.88
CA GLU A 175 27.96 -3.22 27.34
C GLU A 175 28.38 -2.68 25.96
N PRO A 176 27.52 -2.78 24.91
CA PRO A 176 27.63 -1.96 23.72
C PRO A 176 26.89 -0.63 23.90
N ALA A 177 27.56 0.44 23.49
CA ALA A 177 27.17 1.83 23.60
C ALA A 177 25.75 2.16 23.09
N GLN A 178 25.10 3.10 23.79
CA GLN A 178 23.86 3.75 23.43
C GLN A 178 24.00 4.53 22.10
N PRO A 179 22.98 4.52 21.21
CA PRO A 179 22.96 5.40 20.05
C PRO A 179 22.63 6.84 20.45
N SER A 180 23.45 7.77 19.97
CA SER A 180 23.26 9.22 20.07
C SER A 180 21.88 9.65 19.56
N THR A 181 21.18 10.42 20.38
CA THR A 181 19.99 11.19 20.03
C THR A 181 20.33 12.21 18.94
N LEU A 182 19.79 12.00 17.74
CA LEU A 182 19.74 13.02 16.68
C LEU A 182 18.59 13.97 16.99
N GLU A 183 18.92 15.18 17.43
CA GLU A 183 17.97 16.30 17.52
C GLU A 183 17.50 16.68 16.11
N ALA A 184 16.23 16.41 15.83
CA ALA A 184 15.57 16.89 14.63
C ALA A 184 14.99 18.28 14.91
N SER A 185 15.64 19.32 14.39
CA SER A 185 15.03 20.64 14.20
C SER A 185 15.42 21.14 12.81
N VAL A 186 14.60 20.80 11.82
CA VAL A 186 14.64 21.45 10.51
C VAL A 186 13.27 22.07 10.29
N SER A 187 13.22 23.38 10.49
CA SER A 187 12.11 24.21 10.05
C SER A 187 12.13 24.22 8.52
N ALA A 188 11.21 23.48 7.88
CA ALA A 188 11.10 23.45 6.43
C ALA A 188 10.42 24.74 5.93
N PRO A 189 11.01 25.47 4.96
CA PRO A 189 10.38 26.67 4.40
C PRO A 189 9.14 26.30 3.58
N LEU A 190 8.11 27.14 3.68
CA LEU A 190 6.84 26.99 2.96
C LEU A 190 7.08 26.97 1.43
N PRO A 191 6.28 26.18 0.67
CA PRO A 191 6.39 26.13 -0.77
C PRO A 191 5.99 27.49 -1.39
N PRO A 192 6.58 27.85 -2.55
CA PRO A 192 6.28 29.10 -3.22
C PRO A 192 4.81 29.17 -3.69
N PRO A 193 4.23 30.38 -3.76
CA PRO A 193 2.86 30.57 -4.24
C PRO A 193 2.71 30.12 -5.70
N ARG A 194 1.56 29.53 -5.99
CA ARG A 194 1.20 29.05 -7.34
C ARG A 194 1.12 30.25 -8.31
N PRO A 195 1.74 30.19 -9.49
CA PRO A 195 1.62 31.25 -10.49
C PRO A 195 0.15 31.42 -10.95
N PRO A 196 -0.26 32.65 -11.32
CA PRO A 196 -1.62 32.91 -11.79
C PRO A 196 -1.87 32.12 -13.09
N MET A 197 -3.02 31.46 -13.18
CA MET A 197 -3.45 30.80 -14.40
C MET A 197 -3.71 31.84 -15.48
N ILE A 198 -2.78 31.96 -16.42
CA ILE A 198 -2.99 32.69 -17.67
C ILE A 198 -4.11 31.96 -18.40
N GLY A 199 -5.22 32.66 -18.61
CA GLY A 199 -6.41 32.13 -19.26
C GLY A 199 -6.06 31.49 -20.61
N ALA A 200 -6.50 30.25 -20.80
CA ALA A 200 -6.39 29.56 -22.07
C ALA A 200 -7.17 30.37 -23.13
N VAL A 201 -6.45 31.00 -24.04
CA VAL A 201 -7.02 31.60 -25.25
C VAL A 201 -7.59 30.44 -26.09
N PRO A 202 -8.88 30.47 -26.47
CA PRO A 202 -9.44 29.44 -27.33
C PRO A 202 -8.78 29.51 -28.71
N THR A 203 -7.84 28.60 -28.96
CA THR A 203 -7.30 28.38 -30.29
C THR A 203 -8.40 27.83 -31.21
N PRO A 204 -8.57 28.39 -32.43
CA PRO A 204 -9.52 27.86 -33.41
C PRO A 204 -9.20 26.41 -33.72
N GLN A 205 -10.17 25.50 -33.54
CA GLN A 205 -10.01 24.11 -33.95
C GLN A 205 -10.13 24.01 -35.48
N PRO A 206 -9.24 23.27 -36.16
CA PRO A 206 -9.36 23.01 -37.58
C PRO A 206 -10.63 22.18 -37.87
N PRO A 207 -11.24 22.34 -39.07
CA PRO A 207 -12.46 21.63 -39.43
C PRO A 207 -12.23 20.10 -39.43
N VAL A 208 -13.14 19.37 -38.79
CA VAL A 208 -13.14 17.90 -38.76
C VAL A 208 -13.45 17.35 -40.16
N PRO A 209 -12.64 16.44 -40.72
CA PRO A 209 -12.91 15.84 -42.03
C PRO A 209 -14.25 15.07 -42.06
N LYS A 210 -15.02 15.24 -43.15
CA LYS A 210 -16.25 14.48 -43.39
C LYS A 210 -15.94 12.98 -43.42
N GLY A 211 -16.65 12.19 -42.61
CA GLY A 211 -16.47 10.73 -42.50
C GLY A 211 -15.70 10.25 -41.27
N THR A 212 -15.34 11.15 -40.35
CA THR A 212 -14.75 10.76 -39.06
C THR A 212 -15.79 10.00 -38.23
N PRO A 213 -15.53 8.74 -37.82
CA PRO A 213 -16.48 7.97 -37.04
C PRO A 213 -16.68 8.60 -35.65
N ALA A 214 -17.90 8.50 -35.11
CA ALA A 214 -18.32 9.23 -33.90
C ALA A 214 -17.42 9.02 -32.66
N PHE A 215 -16.71 7.90 -32.57
CA PHE A 215 -15.78 7.61 -31.47
C PHE A 215 -14.42 8.34 -31.58
N LEU A 216 -14.13 8.96 -32.73
CA LEU A 216 -12.93 9.78 -32.96
C LEU A 216 -13.24 11.29 -32.94
N THR A 217 -14.49 11.69 -32.72
CA THR A 217 -14.87 13.10 -32.64
C THR A 217 -14.49 13.62 -31.25
N PRO A 218 -13.57 14.59 -31.12
CA PRO A 218 -13.27 15.20 -29.83
C PRO A 218 -14.52 15.90 -29.28
N MET A 219 -14.75 15.77 -27.97
CA MET A 219 -15.82 16.50 -27.27
C MET A 219 -15.55 18.00 -27.36
N ALA A 220 -16.58 18.83 -27.56
CA ALA A 220 -16.44 20.28 -27.57
C ALA A 220 -15.77 20.76 -26.26
N GLY A 221 -14.68 21.52 -26.38
CA GLY A 221 -13.88 21.99 -25.23
C GLY A 221 -12.76 21.05 -24.78
N SER A 222 -12.59 19.87 -25.40
CA SER A 222 -11.41 19.02 -25.16
C SER A 222 -10.23 19.45 -26.04
N ALA A 223 -9.08 19.70 -25.42
CA ALA A 223 -7.80 19.83 -26.11
C ALA A 223 -7.13 18.45 -26.16
N PRO A 224 -6.55 18.03 -27.30
CA PRO A 224 -5.80 16.78 -27.36
C PRO A 224 -4.59 16.87 -26.42
N ILE A 225 -4.45 15.89 -25.52
CA ILE A 225 -3.31 15.80 -24.58
C ILE A 225 -1.99 15.53 -25.31
N LEU A 226 -2.08 14.94 -26.50
CA LEU A 226 -0.93 14.57 -27.33
C LEU A 226 -0.96 15.37 -28.63
N GLU A 227 0.18 15.94 -28.99
CA GLU A 227 0.33 16.59 -30.29
C GLU A 227 0.09 15.60 -31.45
N PRO A 228 -0.43 16.07 -32.60
CA PRO A 228 -0.83 15.22 -33.73
C PRO A 228 0.29 14.33 -34.31
N ARG A 229 1.56 14.60 -33.98
CA ARG A 229 2.70 13.74 -34.33
C ARG A 229 2.74 12.39 -33.60
N PHE A 230 1.91 12.18 -32.57
CA PHE A 230 1.88 10.95 -31.78
C PHE A 230 0.66 10.05 -32.03
N ILE A 231 -0.14 10.29 -33.09
CA ILE A 231 -1.22 9.36 -33.44
C ILE A 231 -0.62 8.11 -34.09
N PRO A 232 -0.77 6.91 -33.50
CA PRO A 232 -0.25 5.68 -34.09
C PRO A 232 -1.01 5.34 -35.38
N LEU A 233 -0.25 5.08 -36.44
CA LEU A 233 -0.66 4.57 -37.75
C LEU A 233 -1.31 3.17 -37.63
N VAL A 234 -2.53 3.07 -37.09
CA VAL A 234 -3.28 1.80 -37.01
C VAL A 234 -4.28 1.65 -38.16
N VAL A 235 -4.49 2.70 -38.97
CA VAL A 235 -5.42 2.68 -40.12
C VAL A 235 -4.66 2.80 -41.44
N ALA A 236 -3.79 1.82 -41.72
CA ALA A 236 -3.19 1.66 -43.06
C ALA A 236 -2.95 0.20 -43.45
N ARG A 237 -3.72 -0.75 -42.88
CA ARG A 237 -3.71 -2.16 -43.28
C ARG A 237 -5.13 -2.72 -43.40
N ARG A 238 -5.96 -2.11 -44.27
CA ARG A 238 -7.21 -2.75 -44.72
C ARG A 238 -7.69 -2.32 -46.12
N ARG A 239 -6.76 -1.91 -47.00
CA ARG A 239 -7.04 -1.59 -48.41
C ARG A 239 -5.99 -2.17 -49.40
N LEU A 240 -5.41 -3.32 -49.08
CA LEU A 240 -4.52 -4.06 -50.00
C LEU A 240 -4.93 -5.52 -50.21
N ALA A 241 -6.11 -5.93 -49.70
CA ALA A 241 -6.65 -7.28 -49.91
C ALA A 241 -7.70 -7.35 -51.03
N GLU A 242 -7.95 -6.25 -51.76
CA GLU A 242 -8.89 -6.20 -52.92
C GLU A 242 -8.19 -5.86 -54.25
N LEU A 243 -6.88 -6.03 -54.35
CA LEU A 243 -6.20 -6.01 -55.65
C LEU A 243 -5.58 -7.39 -55.86
N GLY A 244 -6.29 -8.19 -56.67
CA GLY A 244 -5.92 -9.55 -57.01
C GLY A 244 -4.50 -9.63 -57.55
N PHE A 245 -3.68 -10.45 -56.91
CA PHE A 245 -2.49 -11.01 -57.51
C PHE A 245 -2.54 -12.53 -57.31
N ALA A 246 -2.93 -13.21 -58.38
CA ALA A 246 -2.71 -14.62 -58.54
C ALA A 246 -1.19 -14.85 -58.64
N PHE A 247 -0.63 -15.67 -57.76
CA PHE A 247 0.68 -16.26 -57.96
C PHE A 247 0.50 -17.72 -58.40
N VAL A 248 0.79 -17.94 -59.68
CA VAL A 248 1.00 -19.23 -60.31
C VAL A 248 2.50 -19.56 -60.23
N GLY A 249 2.81 -20.82 -59.97
CA GLY A 249 4.11 -21.43 -60.26
C GLY A 249 5.00 -21.61 -59.02
N ARG A 250 5.70 -22.73 -58.85
CA ARG A 250 5.78 -23.98 -59.63
C ARG A 250 6.37 -25.04 -58.70
#